data_AF-A0A9D4PG05-F1
#
_entry.id   AF-A0A9D4PG05-F1
#
_cell.length_a   1.000
_cell.length_b   1.000
_cell.length_c   1.000
_cell.angle_alpha   90.00
_cell.angle_beta   90.00
_cell.angle_gamma   90.00
#
_symmetry.space_group_name_H-M   'P 1'
#
loop_
_entity.id
_entity.type
_entity.pdbx_description
1 polymer ?
#
loop_
_entity_poly.entity_id
_entity_poly.type
_entity_poly.pdbx_seq_one_letter_code
_entity_poly.pdbx_strand_id
1 'polypeptide(L)'
;MFRHRGSVQSGCAECGTEALPSESPEHVCCQAPVAMASAASAESSSGVKKRHALSLGTKECVIRDIESGLKKASVAAKYGVSNTTVSTIYKNKDKLRQQLQQDSSSLSWKRIQTLEDDEQSDTSLADETLNTDDVWSGLVDSNFEVSTDDAIVAAVRGSAEVATDDESDGEDEVDPTPEPDFPCKDALEYLAKVKTYCVKNSLSEKSLQCLSFVEDEIVRSAVHKHRQTKITAFFR
;
A
#
# COMPACT_ATOMS: atom_id res chain seq x y z
N MET A 1 27.19 -72.08 32.61
CA MET A 1 26.05 -72.63 33.38
C MET A 1 24.79 -71.88 32.98
N PHE A 2 23.70 -72.62 32.75
CA PHE A 2 22.30 -72.19 32.47
C PHE A 2 22.06 -71.42 31.15
N ARG A 3 21.51 -72.07 30.09
CA ARG A 3 20.08 -72.39 29.83
C ARG A 3 19.27 -71.11 29.59
N HIS A 4 18.32 -70.96 28.67
CA HIS A 4 17.72 -71.71 27.57
C HIS A 4 16.59 -70.77 27.06
N ARG A 5 16.22 -70.86 25.78
CA ARG A 5 14.84 -70.67 25.23
C ARG A 5 14.18 -69.29 25.44
N GLY A 6 13.62 -68.63 24.44
CA GLY A 6 12.84 -69.16 23.34
C GLY A 6 11.38 -68.75 23.53
N SER A 7 10.83 -68.10 22.50
CA SER A 7 9.45 -68.23 22.02
C SER A 7 8.30 -68.10 23.02
N VAL A 8 7.49 -67.03 22.89
CA VAL A 8 6.04 -67.21 22.76
C VAL A 8 5.44 -66.12 21.87
N GLN A 9 4.76 -66.56 20.82
CA GLN A 9 3.78 -65.79 20.05
C GLN A 9 2.47 -65.70 20.84
N SER A 10 1.86 -64.51 20.86
CA SER A 10 0.39 -64.34 20.85
C SER A 10 0.14 -62.99 20.16
N GLY A 11 -0.59 -62.87 19.06
CA GLY A 11 -1.84 -63.55 18.72
C GLY A 11 -3.00 -62.64 19.14
N CYS A 12 -3.84 -62.30 18.15
CA CYS A 12 -5.13 -61.57 18.24
C CYS A 12 -5.02 -60.03 18.30
N ALA A 13 -5.74 -59.23 17.53
CA ALA A 13 -6.80 -59.50 16.56
C ALA A 13 -6.91 -58.33 15.58
N GLU A 14 -7.31 -58.67 14.36
CA GLU A 14 -7.86 -57.73 13.38
C GLU A 14 -9.07 -57.00 13.97
N CYS A 15 -9.09 -55.68 13.84
CA CYS A 15 -10.30 -54.86 13.73
C CYS A 15 -9.95 -53.72 12.78
N GLY A 16 -10.27 -53.90 11.50
CA GLY A 16 -10.35 -52.79 10.57
C GLY A 16 -11.59 -51.95 10.88
N THR A 17 -11.45 -50.63 10.81
CA THR A 17 -12.46 -49.69 10.30
C THR A 17 -11.82 -48.30 10.25
N GLU A 18 -11.53 -47.88 9.01
CA GLU A 18 -11.75 -46.54 8.45
C GLU A 18 -11.71 -45.31 9.38
N ALA A 19 -10.68 -44.47 9.23
CA ALA A 19 -10.80 -43.01 8.99
C ALA A 19 -9.42 -42.31 9.13
N LEU A 20 -8.89 -41.81 8.01
CA LEU A 20 -7.89 -40.75 7.93
C LEU A 20 -8.62 -39.43 7.54
N PRO A 21 -8.01 -38.23 7.67
CA PRO A 21 -7.18 -37.72 8.75
C PRO A 21 -7.62 -36.30 9.18
N SER A 22 -7.47 -35.95 10.46
CA SER A 22 -7.35 -34.55 10.89
C SER A 22 -6.01 -34.38 11.57
N GLU A 23 -4.99 -34.05 10.79
CA GLU A 23 -3.64 -33.78 11.27
C GLU A 23 -3.64 -32.48 12.08
N SER A 24 -3.65 -32.64 13.41
CA SER A 24 -2.94 -31.74 14.32
C SER A 24 -1.54 -32.32 14.55
N PRO A 25 -0.48 -31.50 14.55
CA PRO A 25 0.69 -31.82 15.34
C PRO A 25 0.88 -30.77 16.42
N GLU A 26 0.57 -31.20 17.62
CA GLU A 26 1.00 -30.60 18.86
C GLU A 26 2.50 -30.81 19.05
N HIS A 27 3.13 -29.79 19.63
CA HIS A 27 4.37 -29.84 20.42
C HIS A 27 5.15 -31.16 20.46
N VAL A 28 6.30 -31.19 19.78
CA VAL A 28 7.40 -32.10 20.14
C VAL A 28 8.62 -31.29 20.57
N CYS A 29 8.86 -31.40 21.87
CA CYS A 29 10.09 -31.12 22.58
C CYS A 29 11.24 -31.95 21.99
N CYS A 30 12.29 -31.31 21.49
CA CYS A 30 13.57 -31.97 21.22
C CYS A 30 14.71 -31.20 21.87
N GLN A 31 15.50 -32.01 22.56
CA GLN A 31 16.58 -31.66 23.47
C GLN A 31 17.74 -30.95 22.79
N ALA A 32 18.46 -30.20 23.61
CA ALA A 32 19.75 -29.61 23.30
C ALA A 32 20.78 -30.66 22.85
N PRO A 33 21.74 -30.24 22.01
CA PRO A 33 23.11 -30.61 22.26
C PRO A 33 24.04 -29.42 22.45
N VAL A 34 25.09 -29.76 23.19
CA VAL A 34 26.21 -29.01 23.75
C VAL A 34 27.07 -28.24 22.74
N ALA A 35 27.75 -27.24 23.30
CA ALA A 35 28.69 -26.30 22.70
C ALA A 35 29.71 -26.89 21.71
N MET A 36 30.09 -26.07 20.72
CA MET A 36 31.47 -25.84 20.27
C MET A 36 31.54 -24.49 19.52
N ALA A 37 32.58 -23.73 19.84
CA ALA A 37 32.84 -22.38 19.39
C ALA A 37 33.13 -22.27 17.89
N SER A 38 32.71 -21.16 17.27
CA SER A 38 33.53 -20.50 16.25
C SER A 38 33.14 -19.02 16.17
N ALA A 39 34.06 -18.18 16.64
CA ALA A 39 34.04 -16.75 16.41
C ALA A 39 34.33 -16.48 14.93
N ALA A 40 33.40 -15.84 14.22
CA ALA A 40 33.66 -15.28 12.91
C ALA A 40 32.87 -13.98 12.72
N SER A 41 33.65 -12.89 12.64
CA SER A 41 33.38 -11.60 12.01
C SER A 41 32.05 -10.90 12.29
N ALA A 42 32.07 -10.10 13.36
CA ALA A 42 31.32 -8.85 13.39
C ALA A 42 32.00 -7.82 12.47
N GLU A 43 31.73 -7.89 11.16
CA GLU A 43 31.99 -6.76 10.25
C GLU A 43 30.84 -5.76 10.40
N SER A 44 31.00 -4.83 11.35
CA SER A 44 30.16 -3.65 11.45
C SER A 44 30.52 -2.68 10.32
N SER A 45 29.95 -2.88 9.14
CA SER A 45 30.02 -1.90 8.06
C SER A 45 29.25 -0.64 8.49
N SER A 46 29.98 0.35 8.99
CA SER A 46 29.48 1.69 9.30
C SER A 46 29.32 2.51 8.02
N GLY A 47 28.54 1.98 7.07
CA GLY A 47 27.96 2.80 6.02
C GLY A 47 26.80 3.59 6.59
N VAL A 48 26.61 4.84 6.15
CA VAL A 48 25.39 5.61 6.43
C VAL A 48 24.20 4.82 5.89
N LYS A 49 23.54 4.04 6.75
CA LYS A 49 22.38 3.23 6.36
C LYS A 49 21.28 4.20 5.97
N LYS A 50 20.99 4.26 4.66
CA LYS A 50 19.84 5.00 4.14
C LYS A 50 18.61 4.62 4.95
N ARG A 51 17.90 5.63 5.46
CA ARG A 51 16.74 5.40 6.34
C ARG A 51 15.66 4.68 5.55
N HIS A 52 15.29 3.48 5.99
CA HIS A 52 14.21 2.72 5.37
C HIS A 52 12.86 3.22 5.92
N ALA A 53 12.05 3.86 5.08
CA ALA A 53 10.69 4.24 5.44
C ALA A 53 9.82 2.98 5.55
N LEU A 54 9.16 2.79 6.70
CA LEU A 54 8.28 1.64 6.93
C LEU A 54 6.85 1.99 6.51
N SER A 55 6.21 1.09 5.75
CA SER A 55 4.81 1.21 5.36
C SER A 55 3.89 1.10 6.58
N LEU A 56 2.66 1.63 6.47
CA LEU A 56 1.68 1.57 7.56
C LEU A 56 1.28 0.13 7.92
N GLY A 57 1.08 -0.73 6.91
CA GLY A 57 0.79 -2.15 7.13
C GLY A 57 1.89 -2.89 7.89
N THR A 58 3.17 -2.63 7.57
CA THR A 58 4.29 -3.22 8.32
C THR A 58 4.30 -2.75 9.78
N LYS A 59 4.02 -1.48 10.03
CA LYS A 59 3.91 -0.94 11.41
C LYS A 59 2.75 -1.58 12.17
N GLU A 60 1.63 -1.87 11.52
CA GLU A 60 0.49 -2.56 12.14
C GLU A 60 0.85 -3.99 12.57
N CYS A 61 1.55 -4.74 11.72
CA CYS A 61 2.03 -6.08 12.05
C CYS A 61 2.99 -6.08 13.26
N VAL A 62 3.88 -5.08 13.34
CA VAL A 62 4.76 -4.89 14.51
C VAL A 62 3.95 -4.68 15.80
N ILE A 63 2.85 -3.90 15.75
CA ILE A 63 1.99 -3.67 16.91
C ILE A 63 1.30 -4.96 17.33
N ARG A 64 0.73 -5.70 16.37
CA ARG A 64 -0.01 -6.95 16.61
C ARG A 64 0.86 -8.01 17.31
N ASP A 65 2.10 -8.17 16.84
CA ASP A 65 3.06 -9.12 17.44
C ASP A 65 3.41 -8.73 18.89
N ILE A 66 3.57 -7.43 19.19
CA ILE A 66 3.85 -6.98 20.56
C ILE A 66 2.62 -7.21 21.46
N GLU A 67 1.41 -6.92 20.97
CA GLU A 67 0.17 -7.12 21.71
C GLU A 67 -0.15 -8.60 21.94
N SER A 68 0.29 -9.50 21.05
CA SER A 68 0.21 -10.95 21.26
C SER A 68 1.26 -11.48 22.24
N GLY A 69 2.13 -10.61 22.78
CA GLY A 69 3.11 -10.95 23.81
C GLY A 69 4.51 -11.27 23.30
N LEU A 70 4.82 -11.07 22.02
CA LEU A 70 6.20 -11.23 21.52
C LEU A 70 7.11 -10.15 22.11
N LYS A 71 8.32 -10.57 22.53
CA LYS A 71 9.34 -9.65 23.03
C LYS A 71 9.81 -8.74 21.90
N LYS A 72 9.94 -7.43 22.19
CA LYS A 72 10.38 -6.41 21.21
C LYS A 72 11.65 -6.78 20.45
N ALA A 73 12.62 -7.43 21.12
CA ALA A 73 13.86 -7.88 20.48
C ALA A 73 13.63 -8.96 19.41
N SER A 74 12.68 -9.86 19.63
CA SER A 74 12.30 -10.88 18.64
C SER A 74 11.56 -10.26 17.46
N VAL A 75 10.67 -9.29 17.74
CA VAL A 75 9.96 -8.51 16.70
C VAL A 75 10.95 -7.70 15.85
N ALA A 76 11.92 -7.03 16.48
CA ALA A 76 12.97 -6.28 15.78
C ALA A 76 13.75 -7.15 14.79
N ALA A 77 14.14 -8.35 15.22
CA ALA A 77 14.82 -9.32 14.37
C ALA A 77 13.93 -9.80 13.21
N LYS A 78 12.65 -10.11 13.48
CA LYS A 78 11.69 -10.60 12.49
C LYS A 78 11.45 -9.60 11.35
N TYR A 79 11.33 -8.31 11.67
CA TYR A 79 11.04 -7.26 10.69
C TYR A 79 12.29 -6.53 10.17
N GLY A 80 13.50 -6.91 10.62
CA GLY A 80 14.75 -6.27 10.20
C GLY A 80 14.88 -4.81 10.62
N VAL A 81 14.27 -4.41 11.75
CA VAL A 81 14.23 -3.03 12.24
C VAL A 81 14.95 -2.90 13.58
N SER A 82 15.42 -1.71 13.93
CA SER A 82 16.07 -1.49 15.23
C SER A 82 15.07 -1.56 16.39
N ASN A 83 15.52 -2.01 17.56
CA ASN A 83 14.71 -2.01 18.80
C ASN A 83 14.13 -0.64 19.16
N THR A 84 14.88 0.43 18.85
CA THR A 84 14.43 1.81 19.02
C THR A 84 13.23 2.12 18.14
N THR A 85 13.28 1.70 16.87
CA THR A 85 12.18 1.86 15.90
C THR A 85 10.92 1.11 16.35
N VAL A 86 11.06 -0.15 16.78
CA VAL A 86 9.94 -0.95 17.31
C VAL A 86 9.28 -0.25 18.50
N SER A 87 10.09 0.30 19.41
CA SER A 87 9.58 1.02 20.58
C SER A 87 8.82 2.29 20.20
N THR A 88 9.33 3.05 19.23
CA THR A 88 8.66 4.26 18.73
C THR A 88 7.35 3.93 18.01
N ILE A 89 7.33 2.87 17.19
CA ILE A 89 6.11 2.38 16.54
C ILE A 89 5.06 2.03 17.58
N TYR A 90 5.44 1.28 18.63
CA TYR A 90 4.51 0.86 19.67
C TYR A 90 3.97 2.03 20.51
N LYS A 91 4.81 3.04 20.79
CA LYS A 91 4.36 4.27 21.47
C LYS A 91 3.32 5.05 20.67
N ASN A 92 3.43 5.03 19.35
CA ASN A 92 2.54 5.77 18.44
C ASN A 92 1.40 4.89 17.87
N LYS A 93 1.08 3.76 18.51
CA LYS A 93 0.14 2.77 17.97
C LYS A 93 -1.27 3.32 17.74
N ASP A 94 -1.75 4.20 18.61
CA ASP A 94 -3.10 4.74 18.51
C ASP A 94 -3.23 5.67 17.29
N LYS A 95 -2.21 6.50 17.05
CA LYS A 95 -2.13 7.36 15.86
C LYS A 95 -2.08 6.53 14.57
N LEU A 96 -1.32 5.43 14.58
CA LEU A 96 -1.23 4.53 13.43
C LEU A 96 -2.57 3.83 13.12
N ARG A 97 -3.34 3.44 14.15
CA ARG A 97 -4.68 2.89 13.97
C ARG A 97 -5.65 3.91 13.37
N GLN A 98 -5.60 5.16 13.84
CA GLN A 98 -6.40 6.24 13.28
C GLN A 98 -6.03 6.53 11.82
N GLN A 99 -4.74 6.58 11.50
CA GLN A 99 -4.28 6.77 10.13
C GLN A 99 -4.76 5.64 9.21
N LEU A 100 -4.73 4.39 9.66
CA LEU A 100 -5.23 3.26 8.87
C LEU A 100 -6.75 3.36 8.58
N GLN A 101 -7.54 3.86 9.55
CA GLN A 101 -8.97 4.15 9.37
C GLN A 101 -9.22 5.35 8.46
N GLN A 102 -8.34 6.35 8.49
CA GLN A 102 -8.41 7.50 7.59
C GLN A 102 -8.01 7.11 6.17
N ASP A 103 -7.02 6.25 5.98
CA ASP A 103 -6.64 5.77 4.65
C ASP A 103 -7.73 4.90 4.03
N SER A 104 -8.43 4.08 4.82
CA SER A 104 -9.56 3.28 4.31
C SER A 104 -10.76 4.15 3.90
N SER A 105 -11.02 5.25 4.61
CA SER A 105 -12.09 6.20 4.29
C SER A 105 -11.70 7.21 3.20
N SER A 106 -10.43 7.63 3.14
CA SER A 106 -9.89 8.55 2.13
C SER A 106 -9.80 7.93 0.74
N LEU A 107 -9.79 6.60 0.59
CA LEU A 107 -9.84 6.00 -0.75
C LEU A 107 -11.24 6.01 -1.38
N SER A 108 -12.28 6.48 -0.67
CA SER A 108 -13.66 6.50 -1.17
C SER A 108 -14.06 7.77 -1.94
N TRP A 109 -13.38 8.92 -1.75
CA TRP A 109 -13.79 10.19 -2.41
C TRP A 109 -13.30 10.36 -3.85
N LYS A 110 -12.54 9.39 -4.39
CA LYS A 110 -12.01 9.43 -5.76
C LYS A 110 -12.46 8.27 -6.66
N ARG A 111 -13.43 7.47 -6.21
CA ARG A 111 -14.03 6.41 -7.02
C ARG A 111 -15.54 6.57 -7.07
N ILE A 112 -16.02 7.69 -7.59
CA ILE A 112 -17.37 7.77 -8.18
C ILE A 112 -17.27 8.63 -9.44
N GLN A 113 -16.96 7.97 -10.55
CA GLN A 113 -17.63 8.24 -11.82
C GLN A 113 -17.66 6.91 -12.58
N THR A 114 -18.36 5.93 -12.00
CA THR A 114 -18.87 4.80 -12.76
C THR A 114 -19.97 5.38 -13.64
N LEU A 115 -19.63 5.64 -14.90
CA LEU A 115 -20.62 5.73 -15.97
C LEU A 115 -21.36 4.40 -15.96
N GLU A 116 -22.63 4.44 -15.62
CA GLU A 116 -23.57 3.35 -15.86
C GLU A 116 -23.68 3.24 -17.38
N ASP A 117 -23.02 2.23 -17.96
CA ASP A 117 -23.29 1.82 -19.34
C ASP A 117 -24.67 1.16 -19.33
N ASP A 118 -25.69 1.91 -19.74
CA ASP A 118 -26.99 1.37 -20.11
C ASP A 118 -26.81 0.32 -21.21
N GLU A 119 -27.05 -0.94 -20.84
CA GLU A 119 -27.31 -2.02 -21.79
C GLU A 119 -28.47 -1.60 -22.70
N GLN A 120 -28.16 -1.28 -23.96
CA GLN A 120 -29.14 -1.27 -25.04
C GLN A 120 -29.62 -2.70 -25.27
N SER A 121 -30.60 -3.11 -24.46
CA SER A 121 -31.48 -4.22 -24.74
C SER A 121 -32.57 -3.73 -25.70
N ASP A 122 -32.53 -4.29 -26.90
CA ASP A 122 -33.47 -4.11 -27.99
C ASP A 122 -34.87 -4.58 -27.55
N THR A 123 -35.70 -3.65 -27.07
CA THR A 123 -37.13 -3.89 -26.83
C THR A 123 -37.96 -2.82 -27.51
N SER A 124 -38.49 -3.17 -28.67
CA SER A 124 -39.57 -2.44 -29.34
C SER A 124 -40.85 -2.53 -28.51
N LEU A 125 -41.42 -1.41 -28.03
CA LEU A 125 -42.84 -1.06 -28.15
C LEU A 125 -43.20 0.22 -27.36
N ALA A 126 -43.76 1.18 -28.09
CA ALA A 126 -44.79 2.17 -27.70
C ALA A 126 -44.60 3.07 -26.44
N ASP A 127 -44.41 4.36 -26.73
CA ASP A 127 -45.28 5.47 -26.32
C ASP A 127 -45.67 5.58 -24.84
N GLU A 128 -45.01 6.46 -24.09
CA GLU A 128 -45.69 7.46 -23.27
C GLU A 128 -44.70 8.58 -22.87
N THR A 129 -44.97 9.78 -23.37
CA THR A 129 -44.31 11.02 -22.97
C THR A 129 -44.75 11.41 -21.56
N LEU A 130 -43.87 11.30 -20.56
CA LEU A 130 -44.09 11.88 -19.23
C LEU A 130 -43.04 12.94 -18.90
N ASN A 131 -43.56 14.15 -18.67
CA ASN A 131 -42.91 15.42 -18.37
C ASN A 131 -41.77 15.33 -17.33
N THR A 132 -40.64 15.96 -17.65
CA THR A 132 -39.51 16.18 -16.74
C THR A 132 -39.21 17.67 -16.60
N ASP A 133 -40.20 18.46 -16.17
CA ASP A 133 -40.05 19.93 -16.07
C ASP A 133 -40.38 20.53 -14.70
N ASP A 134 -40.51 19.76 -13.61
CA ASP A 134 -41.06 20.31 -12.35
C ASP A 134 -40.48 19.76 -11.03
N VAL A 135 -39.16 19.50 -10.93
CA VAL A 135 -38.56 19.08 -9.63
C VAL A 135 -37.21 19.74 -9.29
N TRP A 136 -37.04 21.03 -9.59
CA TRP A 136 -35.89 21.79 -9.07
C TRP A 136 -36.23 23.21 -8.61
N SER A 137 -37.36 23.38 -7.91
CA SER A 137 -37.80 24.69 -7.37
C SER A 137 -37.85 24.76 -5.84
N GLY A 138 -37.16 23.87 -5.12
CA GLY A 138 -37.50 23.62 -3.70
C GLY A 138 -36.37 23.59 -2.67
N LEU A 139 -35.21 24.22 -2.89
CA LEU A 139 -34.18 24.26 -1.84
C LEU A 139 -33.42 25.59 -1.79
N VAL A 140 -34.18 26.67 -1.58
CA VAL A 140 -33.69 27.90 -0.96
C VAL A 140 -34.15 27.90 0.49
N ASP A 141 -33.19 27.76 1.40
CA ASP A 141 -33.01 28.61 2.59
C ASP A 141 -32.21 27.87 3.65
N SER A 142 -30.92 28.21 3.74
CA SER A 142 -30.14 28.12 4.97
C SER A 142 -28.97 29.10 4.86
N ASN A 143 -29.27 30.36 5.20
CA ASN A 143 -28.42 31.27 5.94
C ASN A 143 -26.90 31.03 5.81
N PHE A 144 -26.38 31.21 4.59
CA PHE A 144 -24.95 31.30 4.37
C PHE A 144 -24.53 32.72 4.77
N GLU A 145 -24.05 32.88 6.00
CA GLU A 145 -23.30 34.06 6.40
C GLU A 145 -22.10 34.18 5.45
N VAL A 146 -22.27 35.00 4.42
CA VAL A 146 -21.21 35.43 3.52
C VAL A 146 -20.19 36.14 4.39
N SER A 147 -19.15 35.40 4.79
CA SER A 147 -17.97 36.00 5.38
C SER A 147 -17.40 36.94 4.32
N THR A 148 -17.54 38.24 4.56
CA THR A 148 -16.99 39.29 3.72
C THR A 148 -15.53 38.99 3.45
N ASP A 149 -15.14 39.02 2.18
CA ASP A 149 -13.80 38.65 1.68
C ASP A 149 -12.66 39.36 2.47
N ASP A 150 -12.93 40.57 2.99
CA ASP A 150 -12.00 41.33 3.84
C ASP A 150 -11.59 40.62 5.15
N ALA A 151 -12.47 39.81 5.76
CA ALA A 151 -12.14 39.06 6.98
C ALA A 151 -11.14 37.92 6.71
N ILE A 152 -11.21 37.33 5.51
CA ILE A 152 -10.33 36.24 5.09
C ILE A 152 -8.93 36.80 4.81
N VAL A 153 -8.84 37.97 4.16
CA VAL A 153 -7.57 38.64 3.83
C VAL A 153 -6.82 39.08 5.09
N ALA A 154 -7.52 39.54 6.13
CA ALA A 154 -6.90 39.96 7.38
C ALA A 154 -6.21 38.81 8.15
N ALA A 155 -6.79 37.61 8.12
CA ALA A 155 -6.23 36.43 8.80
C ALA A 155 -4.91 35.94 8.16
N VAL A 156 -4.81 36.02 6.83
CA VAL A 156 -3.61 35.60 6.08
C VAL A 156 -2.44 36.55 6.33
N ARG A 157 -2.72 37.85 6.51
CA ARG A 157 -1.67 38.87 6.70
C ARG A 157 -1.06 38.90 8.11
N GLY A 158 -1.71 38.29 9.10
CA GLY A 158 -1.31 38.36 10.51
C GLY A 158 -0.28 37.33 10.99
N SER A 159 0.25 36.45 10.13
CA SER A 159 1.16 35.35 10.55
C SER A 159 2.60 35.46 10.01
N ALA A 160 3.08 36.67 9.71
CA ALA A 160 4.40 36.88 9.12
C ALA A 160 5.40 37.50 10.11
N GLU A 161 5.99 36.69 11.00
CA GLU A 161 7.15 37.08 11.82
C GLU A 161 8.02 35.85 12.14
N VAL A 162 8.77 35.30 11.18
CA VAL A 162 10.02 34.57 11.48
C VAL A 162 11.04 34.89 10.41
N ALA A 163 11.97 35.76 10.78
CA ALA A 163 13.25 35.93 10.12
C ALA A 163 14.16 34.75 10.49
N THR A 164 14.68 34.04 9.49
CA THR A 164 15.98 33.37 9.60
C THR A 164 16.73 33.54 8.29
N ASP A 165 17.63 34.50 8.36
CA ASP A 165 18.88 34.65 7.62
C ASP A 165 19.64 33.32 7.64
N ASP A 166 19.90 32.71 6.47
CA ASP A 166 20.94 31.67 6.33
C ASP A 166 21.47 31.71 4.89
N GLU A 167 22.60 32.39 4.74
CA GLU A 167 23.44 32.44 3.54
C GLU A 167 24.20 31.11 3.44
N SER A 168 23.84 30.25 2.48
CA SER A 168 24.68 29.10 2.12
C SER A 168 24.98 29.11 0.62
N ASP A 169 26.10 29.76 0.35
CA ASP A 169 26.86 29.80 -0.89
C ASP A 169 27.57 28.45 -1.13
N GLY A 170 27.45 27.91 -2.35
CA GLY A 170 27.90 26.56 -2.69
C GLY A 170 27.37 26.08 -4.05
N GLU A 171 27.71 26.82 -5.10
CA GLU A 171 27.42 26.51 -6.50
C GLU A 171 28.33 25.38 -7.03
N ASP A 172 27.91 24.12 -6.88
CA ASP A 172 28.38 23.04 -7.74
C ASP A 172 27.46 22.97 -8.97
N GLU A 173 27.90 23.61 -10.06
CA GLU A 173 27.35 23.47 -11.42
C GLU A 173 27.51 22.03 -11.91
N VAL A 174 26.59 21.16 -11.49
CA VAL A 174 26.39 19.87 -12.15
C VAL A 174 25.59 20.14 -13.41
N ASP A 175 26.30 20.21 -14.54
CA ASP A 175 25.76 20.25 -15.89
C ASP A 175 24.56 19.28 -15.98
N PRO A 176 23.32 19.77 -16.09
CA PRO A 176 22.13 18.93 -16.11
C PRO A 176 22.19 18.12 -17.39
N THR A 177 22.76 16.92 -17.28
CA THR A 177 22.77 15.93 -18.35
C THR A 177 21.33 15.82 -18.84
N PRO A 178 21.04 16.16 -20.10
CA PRO A 178 19.67 16.19 -20.60
C PRO A 178 19.11 14.78 -20.48
N GLU A 179 18.23 14.57 -19.51
CA GLU A 179 17.50 13.32 -19.43
C GLU A 179 16.74 13.19 -20.76
N PRO A 180 16.87 12.05 -21.45
CA PRO A 180 16.18 11.87 -22.71
C PRO A 180 14.68 11.95 -22.44
N ASP A 181 14.06 13.04 -22.91
CA ASP A 181 12.62 13.23 -22.92
C ASP A 181 12.01 12.16 -23.82
N PHE A 182 11.73 10.98 -23.28
CA PHE A 182 10.90 10.00 -23.97
C PHE A 182 9.47 10.54 -23.97
N PRO A 183 8.92 10.95 -25.13
CA PRO A 183 7.60 11.55 -25.16
C PRO A 183 6.57 10.49 -24.77
N CYS A 184 5.66 10.85 -23.85
CA CYS A 184 4.62 9.94 -23.36
C CYS A 184 3.77 9.34 -24.50
N LYS A 185 3.68 10.04 -25.63
CA LYS A 185 2.98 9.61 -26.85
C LYS A 185 3.55 8.31 -27.42
N ASP A 186 4.87 8.19 -27.51
CA ASP A 186 5.52 7.01 -28.10
C ASP A 186 5.31 5.79 -27.20
N ALA A 187 5.38 5.98 -25.88
CA ALA A 187 5.14 4.92 -24.90
C ALA A 187 3.73 4.32 -25.03
N LEU A 188 2.71 5.16 -25.24
CA LEU A 188 1.33 4.69 -25.47
C LEU A 188 1.18 3.93 -26.78
N GLU A 189 1.87 4.35 -27.85
CA GLU A 189 1.86 3.62 -29.12
C GLU A 189 2.48 2.22 -28.99
N TYR A 190 3.63 2.10 -28.30
CA TYR A 190 4.24 0.81 -28.03
C TYR A 190 3.33 -0.08 -27.17
N LEU A 191 2.67 0.48 -26.16
CA LEU A 191 1.74 -0.25 -25.31
C LEU A 191 0.54 -0.79 -26.10
N ALA A 192 0.00 0.00 -27.03
CA ALA A 192 -1.08 -0.44 -27.93
C ALA A 192 -0.66 -1.61 -28.83
N LYS A 193 0.58 -1.60 -29.35
CA LYS A 193 1.15 -2.71 -30.12
C LYS A 193 1.27 -3.98 -29.27
N VAL A 194 1.73 -3.84 -28.01
CA VAL A 194 1.83 -4.96 -27.06
C VAL A 194 0.45 -5.53 -26.74
N LYS A 195 -0.56 -4.70 -26.47
CA LYS A 195 -1.95 -5.15 -26.23
C LYS A 195 -2.49 -5.93 -27.43
N THR A 196 -2.30 -5.42 -28.64
CA THR A 196 -2.70 -6.10 -29.89
C THR A 196 -2.02 -7.46 -30.02
N TYR A 197 -0.72 -7.53 -29.73
CA TYR A 197 0.02 -8.80 -29.72
C TYR A 197 -0.52 -9.76 -28.67
N CYS A 198 -0.88 -9.29 -27.46
CA CYS A 198 -1.43 -10.13 -26.41
C CYS A 198 -2.79 -10.74 -26.79
N VAL A 199 -3.67 -9.95 -27.40
CA VAL A 199 -4.96 -10.43 -27.90
C VAL A 199 -4.76 -11.48 -29.01
N LYS A 200 -3.83 -11.24 -29.93
CA LYS A 200 -3.54 -12.17 -31.03
C LYS A 200 -2.99 -13.52 -30.57
N ASN A 201 -2.27 -13.56 -29.44
CA ASN A 201 -1.68 -14.78 -28.89
C ASN A 201 -2.53 -15.42 -27.78
N SER A 202 -3.77 -14.96 -27.58
CA SER A 202 -4.68 -15.44 -26.52
C SER A 202 -4.03 -15.43 -25.13
N LEU A 203 -3.27 -14.36 -24.83
CA LEU A 203 -2.70 -14.18 -23.50
C LEU A 203 -3.79 -13.99 -22.45
N SER A 204 -3.43 -14.28 -21.20
CA SER A 204 -4.39 -14.23 -20.09
C SER A 204 -4.99 -12.82 -19.93
N GLU A 205 -6.27 -12.77 -19.55
CA GLU A 205 -6.99 -11.53 -19.25
C GLU A 205 -6.27 -10.70 -18.17
N LYS A 206 -5.65 -11.38 -17.19
CA LYS A 206 -4.83 -10.72 -16.15
C LYS A 206 -3.66 -9.92 -16.75
N SER A 207 -3.04 -10.42 -17.82
CA SER A 207 -1.96 -9.72 -18.51
C SER A 207 -2.47 -8.45 -19.20
N LEU A 208 -3.65 -8.51 -19.83
CA LEU A 208 -4.29 -7.34 -20.43
C LEU A 208 -4.66 -6.29 -19.37
N GLN A 209 -5.16 -6.73 -18.22
CA GLN A 209 -5.48 -5.84 -17.10
C GLN A 209 -4.23 -5.14 -16.56
N CYS A 210 -3.10 -5.86 -16.41
CA CYS A 210 -1.82 -5.25 -16.04
C CYS A 210 -1.36 -4.19 -17.06
N LEU A 211 -1.53 -4.45 -18.36
CA LEU A 211 -1.19 -3.47 -19.40
C LEU A 211 -2.06 -2.22 -19.33
N SER A 212 -3.36 -2.34 -19.01
CA SER A 212 -4.22 -1.18 -18.78
C SER A 212 -3.78 -0.36 -17.56
N PHE A 213 -3.36 -1.01 -16.48
CA PHE A 213 -2.82 -0.29 -15.32
C PHE A 213 -1.57 0.54 -15.67
N VAL A 214 -0.69 0.00 -16.51
CA VAL A 214 0.49 0.73 -17.00
C VAL A 214 0.08 1.91 -17.89
N GLU A 215 -0.93 1.75 -18.72
CA GLU A 215 -1.50 2.84 -19.53
C GLU A 215 -1.97 4.00 -18.65
N ASP A 216 -2.77 3.69 -17.63
CA ASP A 216 -3.30 4.68 -16.70
C ASP A 216 -2.19 5.43 -15.96
N GLU A 217 -1.11 4.74 -15.58
CA GLU A 217 0.03 5.35 -14.91
C GLU A 217 0.80 6.31 -15.82
N ILE A 218 0.97 5.95 -17.10
CA ILE A 218 1.61 6.83 -18.10
C ILE A 218 0.77 8.09 -18.31
N VAL A 219 -0.56 7.93 -18.49
CA VAL A 219 -1.48 9.05 -18.68
C VAL A 219 -1.50 9.95 -17.44
N ARG A 220 -1.60 9.35 -16.26
CA ARG A 220 -1.56 10.07 -14.97
C ARG A 220 -0.27 10.87 -14.83
N SER A 221 0.88 10.26 -15.12
CA SER A 221 2.18 10.93 -15.06
C SER A 221 2.27 12.11 -16.04
N ALA A 222 1.78 11.95 -17.26
CA ALA A 222 1.75 13.01 -18.26
C ALA A 222 0.90 14.21 -17.82
N VAL A 223 -0.28 13.96 -17.23
CA VAL A 223 -1.17 15.01 -16.71
C VAL A 223 -0.55 15.74 -15.51
N HIS A 224 0.12 15.01 -14.61
CA HIS A 224 0.76 15.64 -13.44
C HIS A 224 1.91 16.57 -13.83
N LYS A 225 2.71 16.19 -14.84
CA LYS A 225 3.75 17.07 -15.40
C LYS A 225 3.17 18.38 -15.97
N HIS A 226 1.95 18.34 -16.51
CA HIS A 226 1.33 19.51 -17.12
C HIS A 226 0.66 20.47 -16.13
N ARG A 227 0.27 19.99 -14.94
CA ARG A 227 -0.49 20.79 -13.96
C ARG A 227 0.33 21.81 -13.17
N GLN A 228 1.65 21.80 -13.25
CA GLN A 228 2.49 22.67 -12.44
C GLN A 228 3.30 23.66 -13.28
N THR A 229 2.63 24.66 -13.85
CA THR A 229 3.33 25.90 -14.19
C THR A 229 2.50 27.13 -13.81
N LYS A 230 3.03 27.89 -12.85
CA LYS A 230 3.00 29.36 -12.85
C LYS A 230 1.64 30.04 -12.62
N ILE A 231 0.93 29.74 -11.53
CA ILE A 231 0.03 30.77 -10.94
C ILE A 231 0.77 31.61 -9.89
N THR A 232 1.73 31.03 -9.18
CA THR A 232 2.51 31.73 -8.15
C THR A 232 3.61 32.63 -8.71
N ALA A 233 3.99 32.48 -9.98
CA ALA A 233 4.97 33.35 -10.63
C ALA A 233 4.39 34.71 -11.06
N PHE A 234 3.06 34.88 -11.07
CA PHE A 234 2.40 36.13 -11.48
C PHE A 234 2.18 37.10 -10.31
N PHE A 235 2.43 36.70 -9.06
CA PHE A 235 2.23 37.54 -7.88
C PHE A 235 3.56 38.04 -7.28
N ARG A 236 4.45 38.60 -8.12
CA ARG A 236 5.69 39.26 -7.67
C ARG A 236 5.70 40.72 -8.08
#